data_AF-A0A0C2FKV4-F1
#
_entry.id   AF-A0A0C2FKV4-F1
#
_cell.length_a   1.000
_cell.length_b   1.000
_cell.length_c   1.000
_cell.angle_alpha   90.00
_cell.angle_beta   90.00
_cell.angle_gamma   90.00
#
_symmetry.space_group_name_H-M   'P 1'
#
loop_
_entity.id
_entity.type
_entity.pdbx_description
1 polymer ?
#
loop_
_entity_poly.entity_id
_entity_poly.type
_entity_poly.pdbx_seq_one_letter_code
_entity_poly.pdbx_strand_id
1 'polypeptide(L)'
;MSLIHGALRPLDSGKFIMEHGKLIKINEDGVHRVAQMIYDAVKDGSIAEVEFSAHAVHPKGKGREVIDWVFFADTVNFSFWPDKGSKYDVTYGGTKYTGYFAACAAINKALDSGLNITSAKWMASASKEDVDNVFKSDGGYSIPLLDERVKAINDSGRVLLEKWNGSFYNCVLAAEGSAERLLNIIVENFESFRDFAEFCGKKVSFLKRAQILVADVYGALKDNDPACAFPDIEILTMFADYRVPQALAFLGVLEYSKELLDALTPNHRLENGSPEEVELRGASIWACERIVQAIKKLRADEGDVVRPIYAMDVDIFAWVYRRKHAVEIEKKKFDEKEDITGATQLKSSIQKGIRNKIIELYPHIEPYLLDILPKKENFKLIKCKDHVELLADHNGVVQFLKTRNTDWIPTLRSFFAGPGHISPMISRSAKPIVPVLNITPEFWLVNVDKGAIKFVLNGSSIMCPGLTSPGAKMTPGVPAEAVVAVMAEGKQHALAIGQMKMSSEEIQSVNKGIGIENVHYLTDGLWRLAEKPVN
;
A
#
# COMPACT_ATOMS: atom_id res chain seq x y z
N MET A 1 19.81 6.84 29.82
CA MET A 1 20.37 5.53 29.43
C MET A 1 19.83 4.51 30.43
N SER A 2 19.03 3.51 30.06
CA SER A 2 19.31 2.49 29.03
C SER A 2 18.08 2.11 28.16
N LEU A 3 18.25 2.07 26.83
CA LEU A 3 17.54 1.20 25.89
C LEU A 3 18.52 0.10 25.45
N ILE A 4 18.94 -0.70 26.42
CA ILE A 4 19.75 -1.94 26.34
C ILE A 4 20.98 -1.92 25.39
N HIS A 5 22.15 -1.73 26.01
CA HIS A 5 23.49 -2.01 25.48
C HIS A 5 23.92 -1.22 24.22
N GLY A 6 23.82 0.11 24.26
CA GLY A 6 24.42 0.96 23.22
C GLY A 6 23.75 0.89 21.85
N ALA A 7 22.54 0.33 21.77
CA ALA A 7 21.71 0.39 20.58
C ALA A 7 21.29 1.83 20.27
N LEU A 8 21.27 2.19 18.99
CA LEU A 8 20.64 3.44 18.54
C LEU A 8 19.14 3.39 18.81
N ARG A 9 18.54 4.54 19.13
CA ARG A 9 17.07 4.66 19.23
C ARG A 9 16.42 4.43 17.86
N PRO A 10 15.10 4.18 17.78
CA PRO A 10 14.44 3.94 16.50
C PRO A 10 14.69 5.03 15.45
N LEU A 11 14.57 6.30 15.82
CA LEU A 11 14.81 7.42 14.89
C LEU A 11 16.26 7.47 14.40
N ASP A 12 17.23 7.40 15.33
CA ASP A 12 18.65 7.38 15.01
C ASP A 12 19.05 6.15 14.19
N SER A 13 18.40 5.02 14.44
CA SER A 13 18.56 3.77 13.68
C SER A 13 18.10 3.96 12.24
N GLY A 14 16.91 4.52 12.03
CA GLY A 14 16.40 4.82 10.69
C GLY A 14 17.32 5.74 9.92
N LYS A 15 17.82 6.82 10.56
CA LYS A 15 18.80 7.72 9.97
C LYS A 15 20.10 7.01 9.61
N PHE A 16 20.70 6.29 10.57
CA PHE A 16 21.97 5.58 10.37
C PHE A 16 21.87 4.54 9.24
N ILE A 17 20.78 3.78 9.21
CA ILE A 17 20.50 2.79 8.16
C ILE A 17 20.41 3.48 6.79
N MET A 18 19.75 4.63 6.69
CA MET A 18 19.65 5.35 5.42
C MET A 18 20.96 5.99 4.95
N GLU A 19 21.86 6.33 5.88
CA GLU A 19 23.20 6.84 5.55
C GLU A 19 24.15 5.75 5.02
N HIS A 20 23.91 4.47 5.38
CA HIS A 20 24.81 3.36 5.07
C HIS A 20 24.18 2.28 4.17
N GLY A 21 22.87 2.30 3.99
CA GLY A 21 22.10 1.40 3.13
C GLY A 21 22.27 1.72 1.64
N LYS A 22 21.97 0.72 0.80
CA LYS A 22 22.14 0.81 -0.67
C LYS A 22 20.93 0.35 -1.47
N LEU A 23 20.00 -0.35 -0.83
CA LEU A 23 18.86 -1.02 -1.44
C LEU A 23 17.65 -0.10 -1.59
N ILE A 24 17.52 0.93 -0.76
CA ILE A 24 16.32 1.78 -0.73
C ILE A 24 16.70 3.26 -0.78
N LYS A 25 15.94 4.02 -1.58
CA LYS A 25 16.04 5.48 -1.65
C LYS A 25 14.71 6.11 -1.27
N ILE A 26 14.78 7.32 -0.72
CA ILE A 26 13.60 8.14 -0.43
C ILE A 26 13.46 9.19 -1.54
N ASN A 27 12.27 9.27 -2.13
CA ASN A 27 11.91 10.24 -3.15
C ASN A 27 11.19 11.43 -2.50
N GLU A 28 11.83 12.62 -2.59
CA GLU A 28 11.33 13.86 -1.98
C GLU A 28 9.98 14.32 -2.53
N ASP A 29 9.72 14.15 -3.83
CA ASP A 29 8.40 14.48 -4.37
C ASP A 29 7.31 13.59 -3.75
N GLY A 30 7.63 12.32 -3.51
CA GLY A 30 6.75 11.41 -2.76
C GLY A 30 6.50 11.87 -1.34
N VAL A 31 7.55 12.26 -0.63
CA VAL A 31 7.46 12.81 0.73
C VAL A 31 6.51 14.01 0.76
N HIS A 32 6.69 14.99 -0.13
CA HIS A 32 5.86 16.19 -0.18
C HIS A 32 4.39 15.89 -0.52
N ARG A 33 4.13 14.96 -1.45
CA ARG A 33 2.76 14.56 -1.78
C ARG A 33 2.06 13.89 -0.61
N VAL A 34 2.70 12.92 0.03
CA VAL A 34 2.10 12.22 1.17
C VAL A 34 1.93 13.15 2.37
N ALA A 35 2.88 14.08 2.58
CA ALA A 35 2.74 15.14 3.56
C ALA A 35 1.47 15.98 3.31
N GLN A 36 1.21 16.40 2.07
CA GLN A 36 -0.02 17.13 1.72
C GLN A 36 -1.27 16.28 1.96
N MET A 37 -1.28 15.02 1.54
CA MET A 37 -2.42 14.11 1.75
C MET A 37 -2.79 13.97 3.23
N ILE A 38 -1.79 13.83 4.10
CA ILE A 38 -2.00 13.72 5.55
C ILE A 38 -2.44 15.07 6.13
N TYR A 39 -1.81 16.16 5.71
CA TYR A 39 -2.17 17.51 6.14
C TYR A 39 -3.64 17.81 5.82
N ASP A 40 -4.09 17.51 4.60
CA ASP A 40 -5.47 17.69 4.16
C ASP A 40 -6.44 16.80 4.96
N ALA A 41 -6.08 15.53 5.20
CA ALA A 41 -6.89 14.60 5.99
C ALA A 41 -7.04 15.01 7.46
N VAL A 42 -6.04 15.69 8.03
CA VAL A 42 -6.13 16.27 9.38
C VAL A 42 -6.96 17.55 9.35
N LYS A 43 -6.81 18.38 8.31
CA LYS A 43 -7.54 19.64 8.13
C LYS A 43 -9.03 19.43 7.92
N ASP A 44 -9.43 18.39 7.18
CA ASP A 44 -10.83 18.04 6.91
C ASP A 44 -11.46 17.11 7.96
N GLY A 45 -10.66 16.61 8.91
CA GLY A 45 -11.09 15.75 10.01
C GLY A 45 -11.25 14.27 9.66
N SER A 46 -10.99 13.86 8.41
CA SER A 46 -11.08 12.45 7.98
C SER A 46 -10.07 11.53 8.67
N ILE A 47 -9.00 12.08 9.24
CA ILE A 47 -8.04 11.33 10.07
C ILE A 47 -8.68 10.72 11.33
N ALA A 48 -9.80 11.27 11.82
CA ALA A 48 -10.46 10.75 13.03
C ALA A 48 -11.01 9.32 12.84
N GLU A 49 -11.33 8.93 11.61
CA GLU A 49 -11.83 7.58 11.28
C GLU A 49 -10.80 6.47 11.53
N VAL A 50 -9.52 6.83 11.64
CA VAL A 50 -8.40 5.90 11.79
C VAL A 50 -7.79 5.90 13.18
N GLU A 51 -8.35 6.67 14.11
CA GLU A 51 -7.88 6.70 15.50
C GLU A 51 -8.24 5.41 16.26
N PHE A 52 -7.43 5.09 17.28
CA PHE A 52 -7.62 3.92 18.13
C PHE A 52 -9.05 3.82 18.68
N SER A 53 -9.61 4.94 19.13
CA SER A 53 -10.96 5.02 19.72
C SER A 53 -12.10 4.78 18.71
N ALA A 54 -11.84 4.93 17.41
CA ALA A 54 -12.85 4.77 16.36
C ALA A 54 -13.19 3.30 16.06
N HIS A 55 -12.29 2.37 16.37
CA HIS A 55 -12.46 0.96 16.02
C HIS A 55 -13.41 0.22 16.97
N ALA A 56 -14.39 -0.51 16.43
CA ALA A 56 -15.44 -1.18 17.20
C ALA A 56 -14.93 -2.28 18.15
N VAL A 57 -13.82 -2.93 17.79
CA VAL A 57 -13.23 -4.04 18.57
C VAL A 57 -12.18 -3.58 19.58
N HIS A 58 -11.88 -2.27 19.65
CA HIS A 58 -11.01 -1.72 20.69
C HIS A 58 -11.82 -1.41 21.95
N PRO A 59 -11.20 -1.50 23.15
CA PRO A 59 -11.89 -1.36 24.43
C PRO A 59 -12.53 0.01 24.52
N LYS A 60 -13.77 0.03 25.02
CA LYS A 60 -14.49 1.26 25.35
C LYS A 60 -14.54 1.36 26.88
N GLY A 61 -14.16 2.50 27.43
CA GLY A 61 -14.16 2.69 28.88
C GLY A 61 -13.05 3.61 29.35
N LYS A 62 -12.75 3.52 30.64
CA LYS A 62 -11.69 4.29 31.30
C LYS A 62 -10.95 3.41 32.31
N GLY A 63 -9.73 3.81 32.66
CA GLY A 63 -8.97 3.25 33.77
C GLY A 63 -8.28 1.92 33.47
N ARG A 64 -7.93 1.21 34.55
CA ARG A 64 -7.04 0.03 34.54
C ARG A 64 -7.44 -1.05 33.52
N GLU A 65 -8.72 -1.39 33.43
CA GLU A 65 -9.20 -2.49 32.58
C GLU A 65 -8.90 -2.24 31.10
N VAL A 66 -9.01 -0.99 30.65
CA VAL A 66 -8.67 -0.60 29.27
C VAL A 66 -7.16 -0.78 29.02
N ILE A 67 -6.32 -0.42 29.99
CA ILE A 67 -4.87 -0.53 29.85
C ILE A 67 -4.40 -1.98 29.91
N ASP A 68 -4.99 -2.82 30.78
CA ASP A 68 -4.68 -4.25 30.83
C ASP A 68 -5.15 -4.96 29.55
N TRP A 69 -6.26 -4.52 28.94
CA TRP A 69 -6.68 -4.97 27.60
C TRP A 69 -5.66 -4.59 26.53
N VAL A 70 -5.24 -3.32 26.48
CA VAL A 70 -4.25 -2.81 25.50
C VAL A 70 -2.95 -3.58 25.62
N PHE A 71 -2.46 -3.77 26.84
CA PHE A 71 -1.25 -4.54 27.09
C PHE A 71 -1.35 -5.98 26.58
N PHE A 72 -2.48 -6.65 26.83
CA PHE A 72 -2.70 -8.01 26.34
C PHE A 72 -2.74 -8.06 24.80
N ALA A 73 -3.49 -7.14 24.17
CA ALA A 73 -3.58 -7.03 22.72
C ALA A 73 -2.20 -6.83 22.06
N ASP A 74 -1.38 -5.94 22.60
CA ASP A 74 -0.04 -5.66 22.06
C ASP A 74 1.02 -6.69 22.41
N THR A 75 0.79 -7.47 23.47
CA THR A 75 1.59 -8.67 23.75
C THR A 75 1.43 -9.69 22.62
N VAL A 76 0.24 -9.78 22.00
CA VAL A 76 -0.03 -10.69 20.87
C VAL A 76 -0.01 -9.99 19.50
N ASN A 77 0.38 -8.71 19.41
CA ASN A 77 0.30 -7.95 18.15
C ASN A 77 1.50 -8.20 17.22
N PHE A 78 1.66 -9.45 16.76
CA PHE A 78 2.66 -9.83 15.77
C PHE A 78 2.17 -10.98 14.89
N SER A 79 2.60 -11.02 13.63
CA SER A 79 2.31 -12.06 12.62
C SER A 79 0.88 -12.60 12.59
N PHE A 80 0.01 -12.01 11.78
CA PHE A 80 -1.32 -12.57 11.47
C PHE A 80 -1.38 -13.23 10.10
N TRP A 81 -0.22 -13.54 9.51
CA TRP A 81 -0.13 -14.22 8.23
C TRP A 81 -0.30 -15.72 8.43
N PRO A 82 -1.39 -16.30 7.92
CA PRO A 82 -1.58 -17.74 8.00
C PRO A 82 -0.60 -18.47 7.09
N ASP A 83 -0.27 -19.71 7.43
CA ASP A 83 0.39 -20.62 6.50
C ASP A 83 -0.46 -20.84 5.24
N LYS A 84 0.18 -21.20 4.13
CA LYS A 84 -0.46 -21.37 2.84
C LYS A 84 -1.70 -22.27 2.93
N GLY A 85 -2.86 -21.72 2.58
CA GLY A 85 -4.15 -22.44 2.62
C GLY A 85 -4.97 -22.23 3.89
N SER A 86 -4.47 -21.46 4.86
CA SER A 86 -5.23 -21.08 6.06
C SER A 86 -5.64 -19.60 6.03
N LYS A 87 -6.57 -19.22 6.92
CA LYS A 87 -6.99 -17.83 7.14
C LYS A 87 -7.12 -17.58 8.64
N TYR A 88 -6.74 -16.38 9.06
CA TYR A 88 -6.95 -15.91 10.42
C TYR A 88 -8.11 -14.91 10.43
N ASP A 89 -9.30 -15.43 10.71
CA ASP A 89 -10.55 -14.69 10.82
C ASP A 89 -11.35 -15.12 12.05
N VAL A 90 -12.03 -14.16 12.67
CA VAL A 90 -12.85 -14.36 13.87
C VAL A 90 -14.13 -13.54 13.72
N THR A 91 -15.28 -14.19 13.94
CA THR A 91 -16.58 -13.51 13.96
C THR A 91 -16.96 -13.08 15.37
N TYR A 92 -17.27 -11.79 15.54
CA TYR A 92 -17.70 -11.19 16.79
C TYR A 92 -18.81 -10.16 16.54
N GLY A 93 -19.88 -10.18 17.33
CA GLY A 93 -21.03 -9.29 17.13
C GLY A 93 -21.67 -9.37 15.73
N GLY A 94 -21.64 -10.55 15.09
CA GLY A 94 -22.13 -10.75 13.72
C GLY A 94 -21.22 -10.21 12.60
N THR A 95 -20.08 -9.62 12.95
CA THR A 95 -19.10 -9.09 11.98
C THR A 95 -17.87 -9.99 11.93
N LYS A 96 -17.41 -10.31 10.71
CA LYS A 96 -16.17 -11.08 10.49
C LYS A 96 -14.97 -10.15 10.41
N TYR A 97 -13.98 -10.37 11.28
CA TYR A 97 -12.74 -9.61 11.32
C TYR A 97 -11.57 -10.45 10.79
N THR A 98 -10.50 -9.78 10.34
CA THR A 98 -9.27 -10.42 9.85
C THR A 98 -8.02 -9.73 10.41
N GLY A 99 -6.93 -10.49 10.51
CA GLY A 99 -5.64 -9.96 10.97
C GLY A 99 -5.69 -9.47 12.41
N TYR A 100 -5.11 -8.29 12.68
CA TYR A 100 -5.11 -7.66 14.01
C TYR A 100 -6.52 -7.52 14.61
N PHE A 101 -7.49 -7.04 13.83
CA PHE A 101 -8.86 -6.90 14.32
C PHE A 101 -9.54 -8.24 14.65
N ALA A 102 -9.11 -9.35 14.04
CA ALA A 102 -9.58 -10.68 14.43
C ALA A 102 -9.05 -11.08 15.81
N ALA A 103 -7.80 -10.72 16.14
CA ALA A 103 -7.25 -10.93 17.47
C ALA A 103 -7.98 -10.07 18.52
N CYS A 104 -8.28 -8.80 18.23
CA CYS A 104 -9.10 -7.96 19.12
C CYS A 104 -10.50 -8.55 19.33
N ALA A 105 -11.13 -9.05 18.26
CA ALA A 105 -12.42 -9.72 18.33
C ALA A 105 -12.38 -11.00 19.19
N ALA A 106 -11.31 -11.80 19.08
CA ALA A 106 -11.08 -12.97 19.92
C ALA A 106 -10.91 -12.60 21.40
N ILE A 107 -10.17 -11.52 21.69
CA ILE A 107 -10.00 -11.01 23.06
C ILE A 107 -11.35 -10.63 23.66
N ASN A 108 -12.16 -9.84 22.94
CA ASN A 108 -13.48 -9.43 23.44
C ASN A 108 -14.42 -10.62 23.62
N LYS A 109 -14.40 -11.59 22.70
CA LYS A 109 -15.18 -12.82 22.81
C LYS A 109 -14.82 -13.63 24.07
N ALA A 110 -13.53 -13.70 24.42
CA ALA A 110 -13.11 -14.38 25.64
C ALA A 110 -13.59 -13.62 26.90
N LEU A 111 -13.41 -12.30 26.94
CA LEU A 111 -13.86 -11.46 28.05
C LEU A 111 -15.39 -11.52 28.25
N ASP A 112 -16.17 -11.46 27.16
CA ASP A 112 -17.64 -11.55 27.19
C ASP A 112 -18.13 -12.94 27.65
N SER A 113 -17.31 -13.98 27.50
CA SER A 113 -17.62 -15.32 28.05
C SER A 113 -17.29 -15.47 29.53
N GLY A 114 -16.78 -14.41 30.16
CA GLY A 114 -16.36 -14.39 31.56
C GLY A 114 -14.92 -14.86 31.80
N LEU A 115 -14.16 -15.18 30.74
CA LEU A 115 -12.76 -15.57 30.84
C LEU A 115 -11.87 -14.32 30.88
N ASN A 116 -11.38 -13.96 32.07
CA ASN A 116 -10.50 -12.80 32.26
C ASN A 116 -9.05 -13.07 31.81
N ILE A 117 -8.86 -13.11 30.49
CA ILE A 117 -7.55 -13.35 29.84
C ILE A 117 -6.55 -12.20 30.03
N THR A 118 -7.02 -10.98 30.35
CA THR A 118 -6.16 -9.81 30.58
C THR A 118 -5.56 -9.80 31.99
N SER A 119 -6.02 -10.67 32.89
CA SER A 119 -5.43 -10.79 34.23
C SER A 119 -4.03 -11.41 34.18
N ALA A 120 -3.08 -10.81 34.91
CA ALA A 120 -1.71 -11.33 34.99
C ALA A 120 -1.62 -12.78 35.50
N LYS A 121 -2.58 -13.20 36.34
CA LYS A 121 -2.69 -14.59 36.82
C LYS A 121 -2.98 -15.55 35.66
N TRP A 122 -4.01 -15.25 34.87
CA TRP A 122 -4.33 -16.08 33.70
C TRP A 122 -3.17 -16.06 32.71
N MET A 123 -2.63 -14.87 32.40
CA MET A 123 -1.49 -14.73 31.50
C MET A 123 -0.32 -15.61 31.93
N ALA A 124 0.07 -15.60 33.21
CA ALA A 124 1.22 -16.36 33.71
C ALA A 124 1.04 -17.89 33.65
N SER A 125 -0.19 -18.39 33.68
CA SER A 125 -0.50 -19.82 33.76
C SER A 125 -1.20 -20.42 32.53
N ALA A 126 -1.58 -19.59 31.55
CA ALA A 126 -2.30 -20.03 30.36
C ALA A 126 -1.50 -21.09 29.60
N SER A 127 -2.12 -22.24 29.34
CA SER A 127 -1.52 -23.29 28.54
C SER A 127 -1.59 -22.97 27.04
N LYS A 128 -0.85 -23.74 26.23
CA LYS A 128 -0.96 -23.65 24.77
C LYS A 128 -2.38 -23.91 24.28
N GLU A 129 -3.09 -24.86 24.89
CA GLU A 129 -4.48 -25.18 24.56
C GLU A 129 -5.42 -24.02 24.92
N ASP A 130 -5.23 -23.38 26.07
CA ASP A 130 -6.03 -22.21 26.47
C ASP A 130 -5.88 -21.06 25.45
N VAL A 131 -4.64 -20.74 25.09
CA VAL A 131 -4.34 -19.66 24.12
C VAL A 131 -4.88 -20.00 22.73
N ASP A 132 -4.72 -21.25 22.29
CA ASP A 132 -5.24 -21.70 21.00
C ASP A 132 -6.77 -21.68 20.95
N ASN A 133 -7.44 -22.03 22.05
CA ASN A 133 -8.90 -21.96 22.15
C ASN A 133 -9.40 -20.52 22.11
N VAL A 134 -8.73 -19.59 22.80
CA VAL A 134 -9.07 -18.15 22.77
C VAL A 134 -8.94 -17.59 21.35
N PHE A 135 -7.82 -17.90 20.68
CA PHE A 135 -7.50 -17.33 19.38
C PHE A 135 -7.83 -18.23 18.20
N LYS A 136 -8.61 -19.30 18.37
CA LYS A 136 -8.98 -20.18 17.25
C LYS A 136 -9.74 -19.40 16.19
N SER A 137 -9.38 -19.58 14.91
CA SER A 137 -10.14 -18.96 13.82
C SER A 137 -11.50 -19.62 13.64
N ASP A 138 -12.43 -18.93 12.97
CA ASP A 138 -13.75 -19.50 12.63
C ASP A 138 -13.62 -20.80 11.82
N GLY A 139 -12.54 -20.95 11.04
CA GLY A 139 -12.22 -22.15 10.26
C GLY A 139 -11.54 -23.27 11.06
N GLY A 140 -11.35 -23.10 12.37
CA GLY A 140 -10.68 -24.07 13.25
C GLY A 140 -9.15 -24.05 13.18
N TYR A 141 -8.56 -23.08 12.48
CA TYR A 141 -7.10 -22.94 12.37
C TYR A 141 -6.53 -22.22 13.59
N SER A 142 -5.38 -22.69 14.05
CA SER A 142 -4.61 -22.00 15.09
C SER A 142 -4.08 -20.67 14.59
N ILE A 143 -3.96 -19.70 15.51
CA ILE A 143 -3.31 -18.42 15.21
C ILE A 143 -1.82 -18.65 14.86
N PRO A 144 -1.26 -17.93 13.87
CA PRO A 144 0.16 -18.09 13.51
C PRO A 144 1.08 -17.77 14.68
N LEU A 145 2.20 -18.49 14.80
CA LEU A 145 3.20 -18.35 15.88
C LEU A 145 2.61 -18.56 17.29
N LEU A 146 1.78 -19.60 17.44
CA LEU A 146 1.10 -19.92 18.69
C LEU A 146 2.09 -20.11 19.87
N ASP A 147 3.18 -20.84 19.65
CA ASP A 147 4.17 -21.11 20.71
C ASP A 147 4.86 -19.83 21.19
N GLU A 148 5.21 -18.93 20.27
CA GLU A 148 5.80 -17.64 20.58
C GLU A 148 4.80 -16.73 21.33
N ARG A 149 3.52 -16.80 21.00
CA ARG A 149 2.46 -16.06 21.72
C ARG A 149 2.28 -16.57 23.14
N VAL A 150 2.21 -17.88 23.33
CA VAL A 150 2.12 -18.49 24.66
C VAL A 150 3.29 -18.04 25.53
N LYS A 151 4.52 -18.11 24.99
CA LYS A 151 5.71 -17.59 25.68
C LYS A 151 5.56 -16.11 26.02
N ALA A 152 5.19 -15.26 25.05
CA ALA A 152 5.03 -13.83 25.28
C ALA A 152 3.98 -13.50 26.35
N ILE A 153 2.84 -14.21 26.36
CA ILE A 153 1.77 -14.07 27.33
C ILE A 153 2.24 -14.51 28.71
N ASN A 154 2.80 -15.71 28.84
CA ASN A 154 3.25 -16.25 30.12
C ASN A 154 4.37 -15.42 30.75
N ASP A 155 5.38 -15.03 29.96
CA ASP A 155 6.49 -14.20 30.42
C ASP A 155 5.98 -12.84 30.92
N SER A 156 5.07 -12.22 30.16
CA SER A 156 4.48 -10.94 30.54
C SER A 156 3.64 -11.04 31.81
N GLY A 157 2.83 -12.09 31.96
CA GLY A 157 2.05 -12.34 33.16
C GLY A 157 2.93 -12.49 34.41
N ARG A 158 4.05 -13.25 34.31
CA ARG A 158 5.01 -13.39 35.41
C ARG A 158 5.63 -12.06 35.81
N VAL A 159 6.10 -11.28 34.83
CA VAL A 159 6.68 -9.94 35.08
C VAL A 159 5.68 -9.02 35.77
N LEU A 160 4.41 -9.04 35.33
CA LEU A 160 3.36 -8.24 35.97
C LEU A 160 3.12 -8.65 37.42
N LEU A 161 3.05 -9.94 37.71
CA LEU A 161 2.85 -10.45 39.08
C LEU A 161 4.04 -10.11 39.99
N GLU A 162 5.27 -10.26 39.49
CA GLU A 162 6.49 -10.09 40.28
C GLU A 162 6.82 -8.62 40.56
N LYS A 163 6.61 -7.73 39.58
CA LYS A 163 7.13 -6.35 39.64
C LYS A 163 6.06 -5.26 39.62
N TRP A 164 4.88 -5.56 39.10
CA TRP A 164 3.87 -4.55 38.79
C TRP A 164 2.52 -4.85 39.43
N ASN A 165 2.51 -5.58 40.56
CA ASN A 165 1.29 -5.90 41.32
C ASN A 165 0.13 -6.40 40.44
N GLY A 166 0.46 -7.22 39.43
CA GLY A 166 -0.48 -7.90 38.55
C GLY A 166 -1.16 -7.05 37.48
N SER A 167 -0.75 -5.81 37.20
CA SER A 167 -1.39 -4.95 36.20
C SER A 167 -0.40 -4.05 35.47
N PHE A 168 -0.55 -3.94 34.15
CA PHE A 168 0.29 -3.06 33.33
C PHE A 168 -0.01 -1.59 33.57
N TYR A 169 -1.19 -1.25 34.10
CA TYR A 169 -1.50 0.10 34.53
C TYR A 169 -0.48 0.65 35.53
N ASN A 170 0.11 -0.20 36.37
CA ASN A 170 1.15 0.25 37.31
C ASN A 170 2.47 0.62 36.60
N CYS A 171 2.75 0.05 35.42
CA CYS A 171 3.84 0.52 34.55
C CYS A 171 3.54 1.94 34.01
N VAL A 172 2.29 2.19 33.60
CA VAL A 172 1.84 3.51 33.11
C VAL A 172 1.94 4.57 34.20
N LEU A 173 1.52 4.25 35.43
CA LEU A 173 1.69 5.14 36.59
C LEU A 173 3.18 5.45 36.86
N ALA A 174 4.04 4.43 36.79
CA ALA A 174 5.48 4.59 36.99
C ALA A 174 6.19 5.37 35.87
N ALA A 175 5.55 5.51 34.70
CA ALA A 175 6.05 6.34 33.63
C ALA A 175 5.86 7.85 33.89
N GLU A 176 5.07 8.23 34.92
CA GLU A 176 4.81 9.62 35.33
C GLU A 176 4.34 10.49 34.16
N GLY A 177 3.50 9.94 33.28
CA GLY A 177 2.98 10.65 32.12
C GLY A 177 4.01 10.91 31.01
N SER A 178 5.11 10.17 30.94
CA SER A 178 6.09 10.25 29.83
C SER A 178 6.06 9.00 28.93
N ALA A 179 5.89 9.21 27.63
CA ALA A 179 6.02 8.18 26.60
C ALA A 179 7.42 7.55 26.59
N GLU A 180 8.47 8.36 26.74
CA GLU A 180 9.85 7.87 26.79
C GLU A 180 10.08 6.93 27.97
N ARG A 181 9.60 7.32 29.15
CA ARG A 181 9.74 6.50 30.36
C ARG A 181 8.96 5.20 30.25
N LEU A 182 7.73 5.25 29.72
CA LEU A 182 6.95 4.04 29.50
C LEU A 182 7.65 3.10 28.50
N LEU A 183 8.19 3.63 27.40
CA LEU A 183 8.95 2.86 26.43
C LEU A 183 10.14 2.16 27.08
N ASN A 184 10.90 2.86 27.93
CA ASN A 184 12.03 2.28 28.66
C ASN A 184 11.58 1.18 29.63
N ILE A 185 10.52 1.41 30.42
CA ILE A 185 9.93 0.42 31.33
C ILE A 185 9.55 -0.85 30.55
N ILE A 186 8.92 -0.70 29.38
CA ILE A 186 8.52 -1.82 28.53
C ILE A 186 9.76 -2.63 28.09
N VAL A 187 10.75 -1.97 27.51
CA VAL A 187 11.94 -2.64 26.94
C VAL A 187 12.80 -3.32 28.01
N GLU A 188 12.92 -2.71 29.18
CA GLU A 188 13.70 -3.25 30.30
C GLU A 188 13.04 -4.48 30.91
N ASN A 189 11.70 -4.50 31.02
CA ASN A 189 10.98 -5.52 31.79
C ASN A 189 10.36 -6.63 30.95
N PHE A 190 9.95 -6.37 29.71
CA PHE A 190 9.21 -7.32 28.89
C PHE A 190 10.02 -7.73 27.66
N GLU A 191 10.69 -8.88 27.76
CA GLU A 191 11.62 -9.38 26.73
C GLU A 191 10.98 -9.50 25.34
N SER A 192 9.71 -9.91 25.27
CA SER A 192 9.00 -10.10 24.00
C SER A 192 8.83 -8.82 23.17
N PHE A 193 9.01 -7.64 23.78
CA PHE A 193 8.91 -6.33 23.13
C PHE A 193 10.27 -5.79 22.64
N ARG A 194 11.37 -6.49 22.94
CA ARG A 194 12.71 -6.12 22.47
C ARG A 194 12.84 -6.44 20.98
N ASP A 195 13.31 -5.46 20.22
CA ASP A 195 13.38 -5.52 18.76
C ASP A 195 14.62 -4.73 18.30
N PHE A 196 15.72 -5.47 18.25
CA PHE A 196 17.08 -5.01 17.95
C PHE A 196 17.63 -5.79 16.77
N ALA A 197 18.53 -5.16 16.02
CA ALA A 197 19.30 -5.80 14.96
C ALA A 197 20.73 -5.23 14.94
N GLU A 198 21.58 -5.81 14.09
CA GLU A 198 22.88 -5.24 13.75
C GLU A 198 22.88 -4.81 12.29
N PHE A 199 23.36 -3.59 12.02
CA PHE A 199 23.50 -3.06 10.67
C PHE A 199 24.86 -2.38 10.54
N CYS A 200 25.67 -2.79 9.56
CA CYS A 200 27.02 -2.24 9.35
C CYS A 200 27.86 -2.16 10.64
N GLY A 201 27.81 -3.20 11.49
CA GLY A 201 28.54 -3.27 12.76
C GLY A 201 27.98 -2.38 13.88
N LYS A 202 26.82 -1.73 13.66
CA LYS A 202 26.13 -0.91 14.67
C LYS A 202 24.87 -1.62 15.15
N LYS A 203 24.70 -1.67 16.47
CA LYS A 203 23.45 -2.13 17.07
C LYS A 203 22.36 -1.09 16.85
N VAL A 204 21.28 -1.47 16.17
CA VAL A 204 20.12 -0.63 15.85
C VAL A 204 18.88 -1.18 16.55
N SER A 205 17.84 -0.36 16.67
CA SER A 205 16.56 -0.75 17.25
C SER A 205 15.40 -0.25 16.43
N PHE A 206 14.31 -1.02 16.44
CA PHE A 206 13.04 -0.63 15.82
C PHE A 206 11.93 -0.55 16.87
N LEU A 207 12.02 -1.39 17.91
CA LEU A 207 11.12 -1.39 19.08
C LEU A 207 9.64 -1.35 18.69
N LYS A 208 9.28 -1.98 17.56
CA LYS A 208 7.97 -1.77 16.90
C LYS A 208 6.81 -1.96 17.87
N ARG A 209 6.71 -3.15 18.48
CA ARG A 209 5.62 -3.47 19.42
C ARG A 209 5.66 -2.64 20.69
N ALA A 210 6.85 -2.26 21.16
CA ALA A 210 6.98 -1.41 22.35
C ALA A 210 6.45 0.00 22.07
N GLN A 211 6.74 0.54 20.89
CA GLN A 211 6.22 1.84 20.44
C GLN A 211 4.70 1.80 20.22
N ILE A 212 4.18 0.71 19.62
CA ILE A 212 2.73 0.51 19.49
C ILE A 212 2.05 0.53 20.86
N LEU A 213 2.58 -0.20 21.85
CA LEU A 213 2.02 -0.25 23.19
C LEU A 213 1.94 1.14 23.85
N VAL A 214 2.97 1.98 23.70
CA VAL A 214 2.91 3.38 24.19
C VAL A 214 1.85 4.18 23.43
N ALA A 215 1.77 4.02 22.11
CA ALA A 215 0.81 4.73 21.27
C ALA A 215 -0.64 4.31 21.52
N ASP A 216 -0.90 3.04 21.77
CA ASP A 216 -2.24 2.51 22.05
C ASP A 216 -2.70 2.89 23.47
N VAL A 217 -1.80 2.93 24.46
CA VAL A 217 -2.10 3.50 25.79
C VAL A 217 -2.51 4.98 25.66
N TYR A 218 -1.75 5.76 24.89
CA TYR A 218 -2.08 7.16 24.59
C TYR A 218 -3.42 7.28 23.85
N GLY A 219 -3.60 6.54 22.76
CA GLY A 219 -4.81 6.56 21.94
C GLY A 219 -6.06 6.11 22.69
N ALA A 220 -5.93 5.21 23.66
CA ALA A 220 -7.04 4.73 24.46
C ALA A 220 -7.50 5.74 25.51
N LEU A 221 -6.58 6.40 26.23
CA LEU A 221 -6.92 7.15 27.45
C LEU A 221 -6.36 8.58 27.58
N LYS A 222 -5.67 9.15 26.58
CA LYS A 222 -5.07 10.51 26.67
C LYS A 222 -6.04 11.60 27.17
N ASP A 223 -7.31 11.53 26.78
CA ASP A 223 -8.33 12.54 27.12
C ASP A 223 -9.08 12.22 28.43
N ASN A 224 -8.83 11.05 29.02
CA ASN A 224 -9.62 10.50 30.12
C ASN A 224 -8.79 10.10 31.34
N ASP A 225 -7.47 10.01 31.21
CA ASP A 225 -6.53 9.66 32.28
C ASP A 225 -5.24 10.49 32.15
N PRO A 226 -4.94 11.39 33.10
CA PRO A 226 -3.71 12.20 33.09
C PRO A 226 -2.42 11.38 33.02
N ALA A 227 -2.42 10.13 33.52
CA ALA A 227 -1.25 9.26 33.44
C ALA A 227 -0.92 8.82 32.00
N CYS A 228 -1.87 8.97 31.07
CA CYS A 228 -1.75 8.57 29.67
C CYS A 228 -1.58 9.77 28.70
N ALA A 229 -1.41 11.00 29.22
CA ALA A 229 -1.42 12.22 28.40
C ALA A 229 -0.14 12.44 27.56
N PHE A 230 0.97 11.80 27.92
CA PHE A 230 2.27 11.78 27.22
C PHE A 230 2.60 13.05 26.41
N PRO A 231 2.99 14.16 27.07
CA PRO A 231 3.38 15.40 26.37
C PRO A 231 4.57 15.22 25.41
N ASP A 232 5.37 14.18 25.62
CA ASP A 232 6.54 13.77 24.84
C ASP A 232 6.22 12.65 23.82
N ILE A 233 4.94 12.44 23.47
CA ILE A 233 4.52 11.38 22.51
C ILE A 233 5.23 11.47 21.16
N GLU A 234 5.71 12.66 20.79
CA GLU A 234 6.47 12.93 19.57
C GLU A 234 7.80 12.16 19.47
N ILE A 235 8.25 11.56 20.57
CA ILE A 235 9.45 10.72 20.61
C ILE A 235 9.28 9.38 19.88
N LEU A 236 8.03 8.96 19.66
CA LEU A 236 7.72 7.73 18.92
C LEU A 236 7.94 7.93 17.42
N THR A 237 8.45 6.89 16.76
CA THR A 237 8.54 6.83 15.30
C THR A 237 7.33 6.10 14.69
N MET A 238 7.32 5.94 13.36
CA MET A 238 6.46 4.94 12.74
C MET A 238 6.80 3.53 13.25
N PHE A 239 5.84 2.62 13.15
CA PHE A 239 5.95 1.26 13.69
C PHE A 239 6.43 0.33 12.58
N ALA A 240 7.75 0.21 12.43
CA ALA A 240 8.42 -0.49 11.33
C ALA A 240 7.93 -1.93 11.11
N ASP A 241 6.86 -2.06 10.33
CA ASP A 241 6.20 -3.29 9.93
C ASP A 241 6.40 -3.57 8.44
N TYR A 242 5.72 -4.59 7.92
CA TYR A 242 5.83 -5.00 6.52
C TYR A 242 4.74 -4.40 5.61
N ARG A 243 3.70 -3.74 6.16
CA ARG A 243 2.56 -3.19 5.40
C ARG A 243 2.76 -1.72 5.05
N VAL A 244 3.22 -0.91 5.99
CA VAL A 244 3.50 0.52 5.80
C VAL A 244 4.52 0.75 4.67
N PRO A 245 5.67 0.03 4.58
CA PRO A 245 6.57 0.16 3.44
C PRO A 245 5.91 -0.11 2.08
N GLN A 246 4.91 -1.00 2.00
CA GLN A 246 4.18 -1.25 0.75
C GLN A 246 3.39 -0.01 0.31
N ALA A 247 2.69 0.64 1.25
CA ALA A 247 1.99 1.90 0.99
C ALA A 247 2.97 3.01 0.59
N LEU A 248 4.07 3.18 1.33
CA LEU A 248 5.06 4.21 1.04
C LEU A 248 5.72 4.01 -0.32
N ALA A 249 6.01 2.76 -0.72
CA ALA A 249 6.53 2.46 -2.06
C ALA A 249 5.48 2.74 -3.16
N PHE A 250 4.23 2.34 -2.95
CA PHE A 250 3.14 2.59 -3.88
C PHE A 250 2.87 4.10 -4.09
N LEU A 251 2.90 4.88 -3.01
CA LEU A 251 2.77 6.35 -3.03
C LEU A 251 4.01 7.05 -3.60
N GLY A 252 5.07 6.28 -3.89
CA GLY A 252 6.30 6.75 -4.50
C GLY A 252 7.18 7.55 -3.56
N VAL A 253 7.13 7.24 -2.25
CA VAL A 253 8.04 7.72 -1.20
C VAL A 253 9.27 6.84 -1.13
N LEU A 254 9.10 5.52 -1.12
CA LEU A 254 10.20 4.55 -1.14
C LEU A 254 10.46 4.06 -2.56
N GLU A 255 11.73 4.07 -2.98
CA GLU A 255 12.20 3.51 -4.24
C GLU A 255 13.14 2.35 -3.96
N TYR A 256 12.77 1.16 -4.40
CA TYR A 256 13.55 -0.06 -4.21
C TYR A 256 14.54 -0.26 -5.36
N SER A 257 15.76 -0.66 -5.02
CA SER A 257 16.74 -1.10 -5.98
C SER A 257 16.25 -2.35 -6.73
N LYS A 258 16.83 -2.61 -7.90
CA LYS A 258 16.56 -3.84 -8.64
C LYS A 258 16.90 -5.08 -7.80
N GLU A 259 18.00 -5.04 -7.07
CA GLU A 259 18.45 -6.12 -6.16
C GLU A 259 17.36 -6.47 -5.14
N LEU A 260 16.77 -5.46 -4.49
CA LEU A 260 15.69 -5.68 -3.52
C LEU A 260 14.40 -6.15 -4.20
N LEU A 261 14.03 -5.57 -5.34
CA LEU A 261 12.84 -5.99 -6.09
C LEU A 261 12.94 -7.45 -6.55
N ASP A 262 14.11 -7.88 -7.02
CA ASP A 262 14.37 -9.26 -7.42
C ASP A 262 14.32 -10.22 -6.21
N ALA A 263 14.65 -9.74 -5.00
CA ALA A 263 14.50 -10.51 -3.76
C ALA A 263 13.03 -10.61 -3.30
N LEU A 264 12.19 -9.62 -3.58
CA LEU A 264 10.77 -9.60 -3.20
C LEU A 264 9.88 -10.47 -4.12
N THR A 265 10.32 -11.70 -4.43
CA THR A 265 9.58 -12.67 -5.24
C THR A 265 8.58 -13.49 -4.41
N PRO A 266 7.52 -14.05 -5.03
CA PRO A 266 6.56 -14.88 -4.31
C PRO A 266 7.25 -16.03 -3.56
N ASN A 267 6.92 -16.18 -2.27
CA ASN A 267 7.47 -17.17 -1.34
C ASN A 267 8.95 -16.99 -0.96
N HIS A 268 9.61 -15.90 -1.34
CA HIS A 268 10.90 -15.54 -0.76
C HIS A 268 10.68 -14.79 0.55
N ARG A 269 11.21 -15.33 1.65
CA ARG A 269 11.14 -14.71 2.98
C ARG A 269 12.43 -13.94 3.22
N LEU A 270 12.30 -12.66 3.57
CA LEU A 270 13.42 -11.92 4.15
C LEU A 270 13.60 -12.39 5.59
N GLU A 271 14.79 -12.91 5.88
CA GLU A 271 15.11 -13.42 7.20
C GLU A 271 15.24 -12.27 8.21
N ASN A 272 14.83 -12.52 9.45
CA ASN A 272 14.93 -11.51 10.50
C ASN A 272 16.41 -11.13 10.73
N GLY A 273 16.70 -9.82 10.71
CA GLY A 273 18.06 -9.32 10.86
C GLY A 273 18.90 -9.37 9.57
N SER A 274 18.34 -9.79 8.43
CA SER A 274 19.05 -9.67 7.16
C SER A 274 19.24 -8.20 6.77
N PRO A 275 20.30 -7.84 6.02
CA PRO A 275 20.52 -6.46 5.58
C PRO A 275 19.30 -5.87 4.85
N GLU A 276 18.62 -6.66 4.02
CA GLU A 276 17.42 -6.26 3.29
C GLU A 276 16.25 -5.94 4.23
N GLU A 277 16.00 -6.81 5.22
CA GLU A 277 14.92 -6.61 6.20
C GLU A 277 15.19 -5.39 7.09
N VAL A 278 16.40 -5.27 7.59
CA VAL A 278 16.84 -4.17 8.45
C VAL A 278 16.82 -2.85 7.69
N GLU A 279 17.29 -2.84 6.43
CA GLU A 279 17.26 -1.65 5.58
C GLU A 279 15.83 -1.22 5.26
N LEU A 280 14.93 -2.15 4.94
CA LEU A 280 13.51 -1.87 4.70
C LEU A 280 12.81 -1.21 5.90
N ARG A 281 13.09 -1.71 7.10
CA ARG A 281 12.54 -1.17 8.34
C ARG A 281 13.11 0.19 8.69
N GLY A 282 14.43 0.36 8.58
CA GLY A 282 15.10 1.65 8.83
C GLY A 282 14.70 2.73 7.84
N ALA A 283 14.61 2.38 6.55
CA ALA A 283 14.15 3.29 5.50
C ALA A 283 12.71 3.76 5.73
N SER A 284 11.83 2.87 6.20
CA SER A 284 10.45 3.23 6.53
C SER A 284 10.37 4.23 7.68
N ILE A 285 11.17 4.03 8.74
CA ILE A 285 11.27 4.98 9.86
C ILE A 285 11.71 6.35 9.37
N TRP A 286 12.80 6.39 8.60
CA TRP A 286 13.33 7.65 8.12
C TRP A 286 12.37 8.33 7.15
N ALA A 287 11.72 7.59 6.26
CA ALA A 287 10.73 8.13 5.32
C ALA A 287 9.55 8.81 6.04
N CYS A 288 9.01 8.20 7.10
CA CYS A 288 7.96 8.81 7.90
C CYS A 288 8.44 10.07 8.62
N GLU A 289 9.68 10.10 9.14
CA GLU A 289 10.26 11.32 9.71
C GLU A 289 10.37 12.45 8.66
N ARG A 290 10.80 12.12 7.43
CA ARG A 290 10.87 13.11 6.34
C ARG A 290 9.49 13.67 6.00
N ILE A 291 8.44 12.83 6.04
CA ILE A 291 7.04 13.27 5.87
C ILE A 291 6.63 14.22 7.01
N VAL A 292 6.92 13.89 8.26
CA VAL A 292 6.65 14.78 9.42
C VAL A 292 7.34 16.13 9.25
N GLN A 293 8.61 16.15 8.82
CA GLN A 293 9.34 17.39 8.55
C GLN A 293 8.70 18.23 7.44
N ALA A 294 8.25 17.60 6.35
CA ALA A 294 7.53 18.27 5.29
C ALA A 294 6.19 18.86 5.77
N ILE A 295 5.44 18.12 6.60
CA ILE A 295 4.19 18.59 7.22
C ILE A 295 4.45 19.77 8.16
N LYS A 296 5.52 19.74 8.97
CA LYS A 296 5.90 20.86 9.84
C LYS A 296 6.14 22.14 9.04
N LYS A 297 6.73 22.02 7.84
CA LYS A 297 6.90 23.16 6.92
C LYS A 297 5.54 23.67 6.39
N LEU A 298 4.66 22.77 5.94
CA LEU A 298 3.31 23.14 5.49
C LEU A 298 2.52 23.88 6.60
N ARG A 299 2.62 23.41 7.85
CA ARG A 299 2.00 24.06 9.01
C ARG A 299 2.54 25.49 9.22
N ALA A 300 3.85 25.69 9.11
CA ALA A 300 4.46 27.00 9.23
C ALA A 300 4.03 27.97 8.11
N ASP A 301 3.89 27.45 6.88
CA ASP A 301 3.50 28.25 5.72
C ASP A 301 2.00 28.63 5.74
N GLU A 302 1.12 27.76 6.26
CA GLU A 302 -0.34 27.98 6.33
C GLU A 302 -0.85 28.57 7.67
N GLY A 303 0.02 28.78 8.66
CA GLY A 303 -0.33 29.44 9.93
C GLY A 303 -0.87 28.53 11.03
N ASP A 304 -0.35 27.30 11.16
CA ASP A 304 -0.64 26.35 12.26
C ASP A 304 -2.13 26.02 12.45
N VAL A 305 -2.90 26.01 11.35
CA VAL A 305 -4.35 25.73 11.37
C VAL A 305 -4.71 24.31 11.81
N VAL A 306 -3.76 23.38 11.74
CA VAL A 306 -3.90 21.98 12.16
C VAL A 306 -2.98 21.67 13.34
N ARG A 307 -3.38 20.70 14.19
CA ARG A 307 -2.57 20.20 15.31
C ARG A 307 -1.20 19.69 14.83
N PRO A 308 -0.19 19.59 15.72
CA PRO A 308 1.03 18.86 15.42
C PRO A 308 0.73 17.43 14.94
N ILE A 309 1.48 16.99 13.93
CA ILE A 309 1.37 15.66 13.32
C ILE A 309 2.71 14.95 13.55
N TYR A 310 2.66 13.73 14.05
CA TYR A 310 3.81 12.93 14.46
C TYR A 310 3.97 11.69 13.58
N ALA A 311 5.09 10.97 13.73
CA ALA A 311 5.37 9.80 12.90
C ALA A 311 4.34 8.68 13.08
N MET A 312 3.71 8.56 14.26
CA MET A 312 2.58 7.65 14.49
C MET A 312 1.35 7.98 13.65
N ASP A 313 1.07 9.27 13.40
CA ASP A 313 -0.05 9.68 12.55
C ASP A 313 0.21 9.27 11.09
N VAL A 314 1.45 9.43 10.63
CA VAL A 314 1.90 8.99 9.30
C VAL A 314 1.77 7.47 9.16
N ASP A 315 2.17 6.72 10.19
CA ASP A 315 2.06 5.26 10.24
C ASP A 315 0.61 4.79 10.10
N ILE A 316 -0.28 5.30 10.95
CA ILE A 316 -1.71 4.95 10.97
C ILE A 316 -2.34 5.29 9.61
N PHE A 317 -2.05 6.47 9.07
CA PHE A 317 -2.53 6.88 7.74
C PHE A 317 -2.07 5.88 6.66
N ALA A 318 -0.78 5.57 6.60
CA ALA A 318 -0.22 4.68 5.59
C ALA A 318 -0.73 3.23 5.75
N TRP A 319 -0.90 2.76 6.98
CA TRP A 319 -1.44 1.43 7.27
C TRP A 319 -2.90 1.31 6.81
N VAL A 320 -3.75 2.30 7.11
CA VAL A 320 -5.14 2.31 6.63
C VAL A 320 -5.21 2.49 5.12
N TYR A 321 -4.37 3.36 4.54
CA TYR A 321 -4.27 3.52 3.09
C TYR A 321 -3.98 2.18 2.43
N ARG A 322 -2.97 1.44 2.93
CA ARG A 322 -2.64 0.11 2.40
C ARG A 322 -3.82 -0.86 2.49
N ARG A 323 -4.62 -0.81 3.56
CA ARG A 323 -5.80 -1.67 3.71
C ARG A 323 -6.91 -1.31 2.72
N LYS A 324 -7.18 0.00 2.53
CA LYS A 324 -8.19 0.50 1.57
C LYS A 324 -7.77 0.21 0.12
N HIS A 325 -6.48 0.27 -0.18
CA HIS A 325 -5.91 0.10 -1.53
C HIS A 325 -5.21 -1.25 -1.74
N ALA A 326 -5.53 -2.27 -0.94
CA ALA A 326 -4.80 -3.54 -0.96
C ALA A 326 -4.76 -4.20 -2.35
N VAL A 327 -5.88 -4.19 -3.08
CA VAL A 327 -5.98 -4.77 -4.43
C VAL A 327 -5.05 -4.04 -5.42
N GLU A 328 -4.97 -2.72 -5.35
CA GLU A 328 -4.14 -1.91 -6.25
C GLU A 328 -2.66 -2.07 -5.92
N ILE A 329 -2.31 -2.08 -4.64
CA ILE A 329 -0.94 -2.24 -4.14
C ILE A 329 -0.40 -3.65 -4.46
N GLU A 330 -1.25 -4.67 -4.39
CA GLU A 330 -0.88 -6.07 -4.65
C GLU A 330 -0.96 -6.45 -6.13
N LYS A 331 -1.46 -5.56 -7.00
CA LYS A 331 -1.56 -5.82 -8.45
C LYS A 331 -0.15 -5.96 -9.05
N LYS A 332 0.21 -7.19 -9.43
CA LYS A 332 1.49 -7.49 -10.07
C LYS A 332 1.61 -6.74 -11.40
N LYS A 333 2.75 -6.08 -11.64
CA LYS A 333 3.06 -5.51 -12.96
C LYS A 333 3.27 -6.66 -13.95
N PHE A 334 2.69 -6.55 -15.15
CA PHE A 334 2.77 -7.56 -16.21
C PHE A 334 4.24 -7.95 -16.52
N ASP A 335 4.52 -9.25 -16.57
CA ASP A 335 5.80 -9.85 -16.96
C ASP A 335 5.62 -10.83 -18.12
N GLU A 336 6.38 -10.64 -19.21
CA GLU A 336 6.27 -11.45 -20.43
C GLU A 336 6.44 -12.96 -20.19
N LYS A 337 7.42 -13.35 -19.37
CA LYS A 337 7.79 -14.76 -19.17
C LYS A 337 6.78 -15.48 -18.31
N GLU A 338 6.14 -14.77 -17.39
CA GLU A 338 5.18 -15.34 -16.48
C GLU A 338 3.74 -15.24 -16.98
N ASP A 339 3.38 -14.16 -17.67
CA ASP A 339 1.99 -13.82 -17.93
C ASP A 339 1.51 -14.25 -19.32
N ILE A 340 2.40 -14.48 -20.29
CA ILE A 340 2.01 -15.07 -21.58
C ILE A 340 1.75 -16.58 -21.39
N THR A 341 0.51 -16.99 -21.65
CA THR A 341 0.07 -18.40 -21.55
C THR A 341 0.11 -19.13 -22.89
N GLY A 342 0.10 -18.40 -24.01
CA GLY A 342 0.33 -18.97 -25.32
C GLY A 342 0.18 -17.95 -26.46
N ALA A 343 0.76 -18.25 -27.62
CA ALA A 343 0.62 -17.45 -28.83
C ALA A 343 0.10 -18.33 -29.98
N THR A 344 -0.87 -17.85 -30.74
CA THR A 344 -1.49 -18.60 -31.83
C THR A 344 -1.63 -17.73 -33.07
N GLN A 345 -1.21 -18.25 -34.22
CA GLN A 345 -1.42 -17.60 -35.51
C GLN A 345 -2.90 -17.68 -35.92
N LEU A 346 -3.48 -16.54 -36.30
CA LEU A 346 -4.90 -16.44 -36.58
C LEU A 346 -5.26 -16.89 -38.00
N LYS A 347 -6.32 -17.70 -38.14
CA LYS A 347 -6.91 -18.04 -39.43
C LYS A 347 -7.52 -16.81 -40.11
N SER A 348 -7.47 -16.74 -41.44
CA SER A 348 -7.95 -15.58 -42.21
C SER A 348 -9.40 -15.17 -41.93
N SER A 349 -10.29 -16.12 -41.62
CA SER A 349 -11.68 -15.82 -41.23
C SER A 349 -11.77 -15.06 -39.90
N ILE A 350 -10.96 -15.44 -38.91
CA ILE A 350 -10.91 -14.78 -37.60
C ILE A 350 -10.26 -13.39 -37.74
N GLN A 351 -9.19 -13.29 -38.52
CA GLN A 351 -8.54 -12.00 -38.81
C GLN A 351 -9.51 -11.00 -39.42
N LYS A 352 -10.36 -11.45 -40.36
CA LYS A 352 -11.43 -10.62 -40.95
C LYS A 352 -12.44 -10.16 -39.90
N GLY A 353 -12.87 -11.06 -39.01
CA GLY A 353 -13.80 -10.74 -37.92
C GLY A 353 -13.25 -9.68 -36.97
N ILE A 354 -12.00 -9.84 -36.50
CA ILE A 354 -11.34 -8.89 -35.60
C ILE A 354 -11.18 -7.52 -36.26
N ARG A 355 -10.74 -7.47 -37.53
CA ARG A 355 -10.63 -6.21 -38.28
C ARG A 355 -11.97 -5.47 -38.37
N ASN A 356 -13.06 -6.18 -38.68
CA ASN A 356 -14.39 -5.58 -38.75
C ASN A 356 -14.83 -5.03 -37.38
N LYS A 357 -14.53 -5.76 -36.30
CA LYS A 357 -14.84 -5.29 -34.94
C LYS A 357 -14.05 -4.05 -34.56
N ILE A 358 -12.77 -3.98 -34.95
CA ILE A 358 -11.94 -2.78 -34.74
C ILE A 358 -12.49 -1.57 -35.53
N ILE A 359 -12.99 -1.78 -36.75
CA ILE A 359 -13.64 -0.71 -37.54
C ILE A 359 -14.95 -0.27 -36.87
N GLU A 360 -15.75 -1.20 -36.34
CA GLU A 360 -16.98 -0.87 -35.60
C GLU A 360 -16.69 -0.03 -34.35
N LEU A 361 -15.62 -0.37 -33.62
CA LEU A 361 -15.19 0.35 -32.41
C LEU A 361 -14.53 1.69 -32.73
N TYR A 362 -13.78 1.76 -33.84
CA TYR A 362 -13.01 2.94 -34.25
C TYR A 362 -13.18 3.20 -35.76
N PRO A 363 -14.32 3.75 -36.22
CA PRO A 363 -14.62 3.88 -37.66
C PRO A 363 -13.53 4.59 -38.47
N HIS A 364 -12.90 5.60 -37.88
CA HIS A 364 -11.84 6.39 -38.52
C HIS A 364 -10.50 5.66 -38.69
N ILE A 365 -10.32 4.48 -38.08
CA ILE A 365 -9.11 3.67 -38.27
C ILE A 365 -9.11 2.95 -39.63
N GLU A 366 -10.27 2.81 -40.27
CA GLU A 366 -10.45 2.01 -41.48
C GLU A 366 -9.42 2.30 -42.59
N PRO A 367 -9.11 3.57 -42.95
CA PRO A 367 -8.14 3.87 -44.00
C PRO A 367 -6.71 3.41 -43.70
N TYR A 368 -6.39 3.21 -42.41
CA TYR A 368 -5.04 2.95 -41.91
C TYR A 368 -4.87 1.51 -41.44
N LEU A 369 -5.98 0.80 -41.25
CA LEU A 369 -5.98 -0.58 -40.78
C LEU A 369 -5.27 -1.53 -41.77
N LEU A 370 -5.13 -1.15 -43.04
CA LEU A 370 -4.33 -1.90 -44.02
C LEU A 370 -2.83 -1.85 -43.72
N ASP A 371 -2.34 -0.75 -43.17
CA ASP A 371 -0.93 -0.60 -42.80
C ASP A 371 -0.66 -1.22 -41.43
N ILE A 372 -1.61 -1.13 -40.49
CA ILE A 372 -1.48 -1.68 -39.12
C ILE A 372 -1.64 -3.21 -39.11
N LEU A 373 -2.63 -3.74 -39.85
CA LEU A 373 -2.96 -5.17 -39.88
C LEU A 373 -3.17 -5.66 -41.33
N PRO A 374 -2.15 -5.77 -42.19
CA PRO A 374 -2.35 -6.05 -43.61
C PRO A 374 -3.18 -7.31 -43.91
N LYS A 375 -4.16 -7.22 -44.82
CA LYS A 375 -5.12 -8.32 -45.10
C LYS A 375 -4.49 -9.67 -45.51
N LYS A 376 -3.30 -9.64 -46.09
CA LYS A 376 -2.61 -10.83 -46.63
C LYS A 376 -1.61 -11.43 -45.65
N GLU A 377 -1.30 -10.72 -44.59
CA GLU A 377 -0.34 -11.14 -43.58
C GLU A 377 -1.04 -11.87 -42.45
N ASN A 378 -0.31 -12.71 -41.72
CA ASN A 378 -0.87 -13.48 -40.62
C ASN A 378 -0.56 -12.82 -39.27
N PHE A 379 -1.61 -12.51 -38.52
CA PHE A 379 -1.51 -11.93 -37.17
C PHE A 379 -1.40 -13.03 -36.12
N LYS A 380 -0.81 -12.69 -34.97
CA LYS A 380 -0.75 -13.56 -33.80
C LYS A 380 -1.71 -13.04 -32.73
N LEU A 381 -2.46 -13.95 -32.13
CA LEU A 381 -3.17 -13.71 -30.88
C LEU A 381 -2.34 -14.28 -29.73
N ILE A 382 -1.88 -13.41 -28.85
CA ILE A 382 -1.15 -13.79 -27.64
C ILE A 382 -2.16 -13.78 -26.50
N LYS A 383 -2.31 -14.92 -25.83
CA LYS A 383 -3.12 -15.07 -24.63
C LYS A 383 -2.25 -14.88 -23.41
N CYS A 384 -2.76 -14.10 -22.47
CA CYS A 384 -2.11 -13.85 -21.21
C CYS A 384 -2.98 -14.36 -20.04
N LYS A 385 -2.44 -14.32 -18.82
CA LYS A 385 -3.22 -14.51 -17.59
C LYS A 385 -4.29 -13.42 -17.46
N ASP A 386 -5.25 -13.63 -16.54
CA ASP A 386 -6.32 -12.68 -16.22
C ASP A 386 -7.20 -12.24 -17.40
N HIS A 387 -7.34 -13.12 -18.41
CA HIS A 387 -8.14 -12.88 -19.61
C HIS A 387 -7.69 -11.67 -20.44
N VAL A 388 -6.39 -11.35 -20.39
CA VAL A 388 -5.79 -10.39 -21.31
C VAL A 388 -5.44 -11.09 -22.62
N GLU A 389 -5.86 -10.51 -23.74
CA GLU A 389 -5.50 -10.95 -25.09
C GLU A 389 -4.79 -9.81 -25.83
N LEU A 390 -3.68 -10.12 -26.49
CA LEU A 390 -2.90 -9.16 -27.27
C LEU A 390 -2.91 -9.56 -28.73
N LEU A 391 -3.20 -8.61 -29.61
CA LEU A 391 -3.16 -8.79 -31.06
C LEU A 391 -1.85 -8.23 -31.59
N ALA A 392 -0.95 -9.13 -32.00
CA ALA A 392 0.31 -8.78 -32.63
C ALA A 392 0.22 -8.90 -34.16
N ASP A 393 0.86 -7.97 -34.85
CA ASP A 393 0.99 -8.01 -36.30
C ASP A 393 1.96 -9.11 -36.77
N HIS A 394 2.20 -9.16 -38.08
CA HIS A 394 3.08 -10.14 -38.71
C HIS A 394 4.56 -10.00 -38.33
N ASN A 395 4.97 -8.84 -37.80
CA ASN A 395 6.30 -8.60 -37.27
C ASN A 395 6.36 -8.86 -35.75
N GLY A 396 5.30 -9.38 -35.14
CA GLY A 396 5.22 -9.64 -33.71
C GLY A 396 5.05 -8.39 -32.86
N VAL A 397 4.73 -7.24 -33.45
CA VAL A 397 4.48 -5.99 -32.70
C VAL A 397 3.03 -5.97 -32.23
N VAL A 398 2.82 -5.79 -30.93
CA VAL A 398 1.47 -5.72 -30.34
C VAL A 398 0.81 -4.40 -30.73
N GLN A 399 -0.34 -4.49 -31.41
CA GLN A 399 -1.10 -3.35 -31.91
C GLN A 399 -2.34 -3.07 -31.06
N PHE A 400 -3.02 -4.12 -30.59
CA PHE A 400 -4.23 -4.00 -29.77
C PHE A 400 -4.14 -4.94 -28.57
N LEU A 401 -4.82 -4.57 -27.48
CA LEU A 401 -5.06 -5.41 -26.32
C LEU A 401 -6.56 -5.51 -26.05
N LYS A 402 -6.97 -6.57 -25.38
CA LYS A 402 -8.35 -6.80 -24.94
C LYS A 402 -8.29 -7.37 -23.53
N THR A 403 -9.19 -6.93 -22.66
CA THR A 403 -9.31 -7.42 -21.28
C THR A 403 -10.66 -8.09 -21.07
N ARG A 404 -10.94 -8.56 -19.85
CA ARG A 404 -12.26 -9.11 -19.50
C ARG A 404 -13.39 -8.08 -19.62
N ASN A 405 -13.10 -6.81 -19.35
CA ASN A 405 -14.08 -5.74 -19.23
C ASN A 405 -14.08 -4.78 -20.42
N THR A 406 -13.17 -5.00 -21.38
CA THR A 406 -13.00 -4.12 -22.53
C THR A 406 -13.05 -4.93 -23.81
N ASP A 407 -13.45 -4.28 -24.89
CA ASP A 407 -13.23 -4.80 -26.24
C ASP A 407 -11.80 -4.46 -26.71
N TRP A 408 -11.52 -4.55 -28.01
CA TRP A 408 -10.19 -4.23 -28.56
C TRP A 408 -9.81 -2.77 -28.31
N ILE A 409 -8.69 -2.56 -27.64
CA ILE A 409 -8.09 -1.26 -27.30
C ILE A 409 -6.75 -1.14 -28.02
N PRO A 410 -6.49 -0.05 -28.77
CA PRO A 410 -5.17 0.19 -29.37
C PRO A 410 -4.10 0.38 -28.29
N THR A 411 -2.86 -0.08 -28.50
CA THR A 411 -1.77 0.17 -27.53
C THR A 411 -1.29 1.61 -27.55
N LEU A 412 -0.61 2.07 -26.49
CA LEU A 412 0.00 3.40 -26.46
C LEU A 412 1.05 3.61 -27.55
N ARG A 413 1.76 2.57 -27.99
CA ARG A 413 2.71 2.69 -29.11
C ARG A 413 2.00 2.93 -30.43
N SER A 414 0.84 2.31 -30.62
CA SER A 414 -0.05 2.62 -31.74
C SER A 414 -0.55 4.08 -31.68
N PHE A 415 -0.52 4.73 -30.50
CA PHE A 415 -0.81 6.17 -30.33
C PHE A 415 0.36 7.12 -30.63
N PHE A 416 1.63 6.75 -30.39
CA PHE A 416 2.78 7.70 -30.40
C PHE A 416 3.53 7.89 -31.73
N ALA A 417 3.25 7.14 -32.79
CA ALA A 417 4.07 7.13 -34.00
C ALA A 417 3.80 8.31 -34.98
N GLY A 418 3.91 9.57 -34.52
CA GLY A 418 3.66 10.80 -35.30
C GLY A 418 4.85 11.33 -36.15
N PRO A 419 4.62 12.30 -37.08
CA PRO A 419 5.64 12.82 -37.98
C PRO A 419 6.32 14.05 -37.36
N GLY A 420 7.61 13.95 -37.08
CA GLY A 420 8.40 15.14 -36.74
C GLY A 420 9.68 14.87 -35.97
N HIS A 421 9.75 13.85 -35.11
CA HIS A 421 10.95 13.59 -34.32
C HIS A 421 11.25 12.09 -34.26
N ILE A 422 12.31 11.71 -34.96
CA ILE A 422 12.95 10.40 -34.93
C ILE A 422 13.57 10.21 -33.55
N SER A 423 13.29 9.08 -32.88
CA SER A 423 14.21 8.50 -31.89
C SER A 423 14.66 7.12 -32.40
N PRO A 424 15.95 6.75 -32.30
CA PRO A 424 16.65 6.02 -33.37
C PRO A 424 16.52 4.49 -33.40
N MET A 425 15.54 3.88 -32.72
CA MET A 425 15.51 2.41 -32.53
C MET A 425 14.33 1.68 -33.19
N ILE A 426 13.56 2.31 -34.07
CA ILE A 426 12.58 1.60 -34.90
C ILE A 426 13.18 1.37 -36.29
N SER A 427 13.40 0.09 -36.61
CA SER A 427 13.88 -0.43 -37.89
C SER A 427 13.23 0.26 -39.09
N ARG A 428 14.06 0.57 -40.10
CA ARG A 428 13.80 1.36 -41.32
C ARG A 428 12.74 0.81 -42.30
N SER A 429 11.81 -0.03 -41.85
CA SER A 429 10.90 -0.78 -42.75
C SER A 429 9.41 -0.54 -42.50
N ALA A 430 9.01 0.11 -41.40
CA ALA A 430 7.60 0.42 -41.13
C ALA A 430 7.33 1.91 -41.41
N LYS A 431 6.49 2.20 -42.40
CA LYS A 431 5.96 3.56 -42.62
C LYS A 431 5.13 3.97 -41.39
N PRO A 432 5.29 5.19 -40.86
CA PRO A 432 4.72 5.56 -39.57
C PRO A 432 3.18 5.75 -39.63
N ILE A 433 2.53 5.29 -38.56
CA ILE A 433 1.07 5.33 -38.28
C ILE A 433 0.70 6.74 -37.85
N VAL A 434 0.36 7.62 -38.78
CA VAL A 434 0.44 9.07 -38.49
C VAL A 434 -0.89 9.84 -38.40
N PRO A 435 -1.89 9.74 -39.28
CA PRO A 435 -2.93 10.79 -39.29
C PRO A 435 -4.21 10.54 -38.47
N VAL A 436 -4.31 9.49 -37.63
CA VAL A 436 -5.62 9.10 -37.06
C VAL A 436 -5.85 9.61 -35.65
N LEU A 437 -5.00 9.25 -34.68
CA LEU A 437 -5.36 9.43 -33.28
C LEU A 437 -4.95 10.77 -32.67
N ASN A 438 -4.21 11.61 -33.42
CA ASN A 438 -3.94 13.00 -33.04
C ASN A 438 -4.91 13.99 -33.72
N ILE A 439 -5.84 13.53 -34.56
CA ILE A 439 -6.78 14.39 -35.32
C ILE A 439 -8.20 13.77 -35.45
N THR A 440 -8.56 12.68 -34.76
CA THR A 440 -9.96 12.24 -34.73
C THR A 440 -10.72 12.97 -33.62
N PRO A 441 -11.78 13.75 -33.93
CA PRO A 441 -12.59 14.49 -32.95
C PRO A 441 -13.35 13.61 -31.92
N GLU A 442 -13.13 12.29 -31.92
CA GLU A 442 -13.99 11.31 -31.24
C GLU A 442 -13.24 10.26 -30.41
N PHE A 443 -11.90 10.32 -30.29
CA PHE A 443 -11.24 9.58 -29.20
C PHE A 443 -11.32 10.45 -27.95
N TRP A 444 -12.07 10.00 -26.94
CA TRP A 444 -12.28 10.75 -25.71
C TRP A 444 -10.93 11.04 -25.05
N LEU A 445 -10.56 12.31 -24.99
CA LEU A 445 -9.33 12.77 -24.38
C LEU A 445 -9.61 13.25 -22.96
N VAL A 446 -8.75 12.84 -22.05
CA VAL A 446 -8.79 13.32 -20.67
C VAL A 446 -7.40 13.80 -20.28
N ASN A 447 -7.26 15.09 -20.04
CA ASN A 447 -6.04 15.68 -19.54
C ASN A 447 -6.06 15.65 -18.02
N VAL A 448 -5.09 14.97 -17.44
CA VAL A 448 -4.83 15.02 -15.99
C VAL A 448 -3.86 16.14 -15.65
N ASP A 449 -3.93 16.60 -14.41
CA ASP A 449 -2.96 17.56 -13.89
C ASP A 449 -1.54 16.98 -13.76
N LYS A 450 -0.56 17.87 -13.55
CA LYS A 450 0.84 17.50 -13.36
C LYS A 450 1.08 16.56 -12.17
N GLY A 451 0.27 16.66 -11.11
CA GLY A 451 0.40 15.84 -9.91
C GLY A 451 0.02 14.38 -10.15
N ALA A 452 -0.95 14.13 -11.02
CA ALA A 452 -1.44 12.80 -11.36
C ALA A 452 -0.48 11.99 -12.25
N ILE A 453 0.39 12.64 -13.04
CA ILE A 453 1.24 11.99 -14.06
C ILE A 453 2.02 10.79 -13.49
N LYS A 454 2.75 10.98 -12.37
CA LYS A 454 3.58 9.92 -11.79
C LYS A 454 2.77 8.68 -11.40
N PHE A 455 1.54 8.88 -10.91
CA PHE A 455 0.66 7.80 -10.46
C PHE A 455 0.06 7.03 -11.63
N VAL A 456 -0.38 7.76 -12.66
CA VAL A 456 -0.87 7.13 -13.89
C VAL A 456 0.26 6.31 -14.53
N LEU A 457 1.49 6.83 -14.56
CA LEU A 457 2.68 6.10 -15.01
C LEU A 457 3.10 4.93 -14.10
N ASN A 458 2.48 4.80 -12.93
CA ASN A 458 2.69 3.67 -12.00
C ASN A 458 1.50 2.71 -11.97
N GLY A 459 0.45 2.96 -12.75
CA GLY A 459 -0.71 2.08 -12.88
C GLY A 459 -1.88 2.39 -11.94
N SER A 460 -1.81 3.49 -11.18
CA SER A 460 -2.94 3.93 -10.36
C SER A 460 -4.11 4.36 -11.24
N SER A 461 -5.32 4.09 -10.77
CA SER A 461 -6.56 4.66 -11.31
C SER A 461 -6.57 6.18 -11.11
N ILE A 462 -7.31 6.90 -11.96
CA ILE A 462 -7.43 8.36 -11.88
C ILE A 462 -8.68 8.70 -11.09
N MET A 463 -8.47 9.40 -9.98
CA MET A 463 -9.53 9.86 -9.08
C MET A 463 -10.23 11.10 -9.63
N CYS A 464 -11.53 11.26 -9.36
CA CYS A 464 -12.33 12.40 -9.84
C CYS A 464 -11.69 13.78 -9.54
N PRO A 465 -11.12 14.04 -8.34
CA PRO A 465 -10.43 15.32 -8.08
C PRO A 465 -9.27 15.64 -9.03
N GLY A 466 -8.56 14.61 -9.54
CA GLY A 466 -7.49 14.78 -10.53
C GLY A 466 -7.98 15.08 -11.94
N LEU A 467 -9.31 15.01 -12.16
CA LEU A 467 -10.00 15.27 -13.43
C LEU A 467 -10.77 16.60 -13.42
N THR A 468 -10.97 17.19 -12.25
CA THR A 468 -11.71 18.44 -12.03
C THR A 468 -10.82 19.59 -11.55
N SER A 469 -9.51 19.36 -11.40
CA SER A 469 -8.55 20.37 -11.00
C SER A 469 -8.36 21.45 -12.10
N PRO A 470 -7.86 22.65 -11.78
CA PRO A 470 -7.70 23.74 -12.76
C PRO A 470 -6.81 23.39 -13.96
N GLY A 471 -5.89 22.42 -13.81
CA GLY A 471 -5.01 21.93 -14.88
C GLY A 471 -5.60 20.76 -15.68
N ALA A 472 -6.70 20.16 -15.22
CA ALA A 472 -7.36 19.05 -15.89
C ALA A 472 -8.34 19.56 -16.95
N LYS A 473 -8.49 18.79 -18.03
CA LYS A 473 -9.48 19.04 -19.08
C LYS A 473 -10.11 17.73 -19.49
N MET A 474 -11.43 17.66 -19.43
CA MET A 474 -12.18 16.47 -19.80
C MET A 474 -13.14 16.80 -20.94
N THR A 475 -13.20 15.96 -21.96
CA THR A 475 -14.21 16.08 -23.01
C THR A 475 -15.61 15.93 -22.40
N PRO A 476 -16.56 16.84 -22.68
CA PRO A 476 -17.95 16.67 -22.24
C PRO A 476 -18.65 15.50 -22.95
N GLY A 477 -19.62 14.86 -22.31
CA GLY A 477 -20.44 13.80 -22.87
C GLY A 477 -19.78 12.42 -22.96
N VAL A 478 -18.65 12.19 -22.28
CA VAL A 478 -17.99 10.88 -22.25
C VAL A 478 -18.82 9.93 -21.37
N PRO A 479 -19.35 8.82 -21.92
CA PRO A 479 -20.14 7.88 -21.13
C PRO A 479 -19.27 7.00 -20.23
N ALA A 480 -19.88 6.45 -19.18
CA ALA A 480 -19.25 5.38 -18.39
C ALA A 480 -18.88 4.19 -19.29
N GLU A 481 -17.85 3.44 -18.90
CA GLU A 481 -17.24 2.32 -19.63
C GLU A 481 -16.55 2.67 -20.96
N ALA A 482 -16.58 3.94 -21.39
CA ALA A 482 -15.83 4.39 -22.57
C ALA A 482 -14.31 4.27 -22.37
N VAL A 483 -13.61 3.92 -23.44
CA VAL A 483 -12.15 3.91 -23.48
C VAL A 483 -11.65 5.31 -23.81
N VAL A 484 -10.72 5.82 -23.01
CA VAL A 484 -10.21 7.19 -23.12
C VAL A 484 -8.69 7.21 -23.16
N ALA A 485 -8.13 8.16 -23.89
CA ALA A 485 -6.70 8.43 -23.86
C ALA A 485 -6.41 9.48 -22.78
N VAL A 486 -5.51 9.14 -21.86
CA VAL A 486 -5.12 9.98 -20.73
C VAL A 486 -3.89 10.80 -21.13
N MET A 487 -4.09 12.10 -21.31
CA MET A 487 -3.07 13.09 -21.62
C MET A 487 -2.59 13.78 -20.35
N ALA A 488 -1.47 14.50 -20.42
CA ALA A 488 -0.99 15.33 -19.32
C ALA A 488 -0.76 16.77 -19.74
N GLU A 489 -0.93 17.68 -18.79
CA GLU A 489 -0.57 19.08 -18.96
C GLU A 489 0.90 19.24 -19.41
N GLY A 490 1.12 19.91 -20.54
CA GLY A 490 2.45 20.15 -21.10
C GLY A 490 3.08 18.93 -21.80
N LYS A 491 2.33 17.86 -22.04
CA LYS A 491 2.77 16.69 -22.82
C LYS A 491 1.96 16.56 -24.10
N GLN A 492 2.64 16.24 -25.19
CA GLN A 492 2.02 16.07 -26.52
C GLN A 492 1.43 14.67 -26.74
N HIS A 493 1.56 13.80 -25.75
CA HIS A 493 1.55 12.36 -25.90
C HIS A 493 0.72 11.76 -24.75
N ALA A 494 -0.25 10.89 -25.08
CA ALA A 494 -1.09 10.20 -24.11
C ALA A 494 -0.23 9.30 -23.23
N LEU A 495 -0.22 9.50 -21.91
CA LEU A 495 0.60 8.68 -21.01
C LEU A 495 -0.07 7.39 -20.56
N ALA A 496 -1.39 7.28 -20.74
CA ALA A 496 -2.15 6.07 -20.46
C ALA A 496 -3.41 5.95 -21.30
N ILE A 497 -4.01 4.77 -21.24
CA ILE A 497 -5.34 4.44 -21.74
C ILE A 497 -6.12 3.97 -20.53
N GLY A 498 -7.31 4.55 -20.35
CA GLY A 498 -8.18 4.23 -19.25
C GLY A 498 -9.58 3.86 -19.72
N GLN A 499 -10.35 3.27 -18.80
CA GLN A 499 -11.78 3.03 -18.96
C GLN A 499 -12.55 3.88 -17.95
N MET A 500 -13.52 4.66 -18.42
CA MET A 500 -14.37 5.48 -17.55
C MET A 500 -15.17 4.59 -16.59
N LYS A 501 -15.20 4.96 -15.31
CA LYS A 501 -16.08 4.35 -14.29
C LYS A 501 -17.28 5.20 -13.94
N MET A 502 -17.24 6.47 -14.31
CA MET A 502 -18.31 7.45 -14.16
C MET A 502 -18.36 8.25 -15.46
N SER A 503 -19.51 8.80 -15.83
CA SER A 503 -19.56 9.73 -16.98
C SER A 503 -18.80 11.01 -16.68
N SER A 504 -18.46 11.79 -17.71
CA SER A 504 -17.83 13.10 -17.53
C SER A 504 -18.65 14.03 -16.62
N GLU A 505 -19.97 13.97 -16.70
CA GLU A 505 -20.91 14.78 -15.92
C GLU A 505 -20.97 14.32 -14.46
N GLU A 506 -20.94 13.01 -14.23
CA GLU A 506 -20.88 12.43 -12.89
C GLU A 506 -19.55 12.75 -12.20
N ILE A 507 -18.43 12.68 -12.92
CA ILE A 507 -17.10 13.05 -12.40
C ILE A 507 -17.09 14.51 -11.95
N GLN A 508 -17.63 15.43 -12.77
CA GLN A 508 -17.69 16.85 -12.43
C GLN A 508 -18.60 17.15 -11.24
N SER A 509 -19.75 16.46 -11.15
CA SER A 509 -20.76 16.73 -10.11
C SER A 509 -20.43 16.08 -8.77
N VAL A 510 -19.97 14.82 -8.77
CA VAL A 510 -19.66 14.05 -7.55
C VAL A 510 -18.29 14.42 -6.99
N ASN A 511 -17.31 14.64 -7.89
CA ASN A 511 -15.93 14.98 -7.56
C ASN A 511 -15.27 14.08 -6.49
N LYS A 512 -15.67 12.81 -6.42
CA LYS A 512 -15.18 11.83 -5.45
C LYS A 512 -15.18 10.43 -6.06
N GLY A 513 -14.22 9.59 -5.66
CA GLY A 513 -14.11 8.21 -6.15
C GLY A 513 -13.21 8.07 -7.38
N ILE A 514 -13.22 6.88 -7.97
CA ILE A 514 -12.45 6.55 -9.18
C ILE A 514 -13.25 7.03 -10.39
N GLY A 515 -12.70 7.98 -11.14
CA GLY A 515 -13.30 8.44 -12.40
C GLY A 515 -12.90 7.55 -13.57
N ILE A 516 -11.62 7.15 -13.63
CA ILE A 516 -11.07 6.35 -14.72
C ILE A 516 -10.20 5.22 -14.13
N GLU A 517 -10.50 3.99 -14.50
CA GLU A 517 -9.62 2.85 -14.25
C GLU A 517 -8.48 2.84 -15.27
N ASN A 518 -7.24 2.75 -14.80
CA ASN A 518 -6.07 2.72 -15.68
C ASN A 518 -5.86 1.31 -16.26
N VAL A 519 -5.89 1.21 -17.59
CA VAL A 519 -5.87 -0.07 -18.32
C VAL A 519 -4.48 -0.36 -18.87
N HIS A 520 -3.82 0.63 -19.47
CA HIS A 520 -2.50 0.50 -20.06
C HIS A 520 -1.76 1.83 -19.98
N TYR A 521 -0.52 1.86 -19.49
CA TYR A 521 0.22 3.09 -19.26
C TYR A 521 1.68 3.01 -19.70
N LEU A 522 2.27 4.17 -19.97
CA LEU A 522 3.69 4.30 -20.26
C LEU A 522 4.50 3.69 -19.11
N THR A 523 5.48 2.84 -19.44
CA THR A 523 6.34 2.08 -18.52
C THR A 523 5.78 0.78 -17.93
N ASP A 524 4.50 0.46 -18.17
CA ASP A 524 3.94 -0.83 -17.78
C ASP A 524 4.55 -2.01 -18.55
N GLY A 525 4.22 -3.24 -18.14
CA GLY A 525 4.77 -4.43 -18.78
C GLY A 525 4.39 -4.56 -20.25
N LEU A 526 3.19 -4.11 -20.64
CA LEU A 526 2.71 -4.14 -22.02
C LEU A 526 3.45 -3.12 -22.90
N TRP A 527 3.79 -1.96 -22.36
CA TRP A 527 4.58 -0.93 -23.03
C TRP A 527 5.99 -1.42 -23.37
N ARG A 528 6.58 -2.20 -22.47
CA ARG A 528 7.90 -2.85 -22.64
C ARG A 528 7.81 -4.02 -23.60
N LEU A 529 6.75 -4.82 -23.54
CA LEU A 529 6.50 -5.92 -24.47
C LEU A 529 6.45 -5.40 -25.92
N ALA A 530 5.76 -4.28 -26.14
CA ALA A 530 5.66 -3.66 -27.45
C ALA A 530 6.97 -3.01 -27.97
N GLU A 531 8.08 -3.05 -27.21
CA GLU A 531 9.42 -2.65 -27.71
C GLU A 531 10.06 -3.67 -28.63
N LYS A 532 9.62 -4.93 -28.57
CA LYS A 532 10.27 -6.04 -29.26
C LYS A 532 9.22 -6.95 -29.91
N PRO A 533 9.55 -7.57 -31.06
CA PRO A 533 8.75 -8.64 -31.62
C PRO A 533 8.52 -9.76 -30.61
N VAL A 534 7.25 -10.09 -30.34
CA VAL A 534 6.89 -11.30 -29.61
C VAL A 534 6.90 -12.46 -30.60
N ASN A 535 7.99 -13.24 -30.58
CA ASN A 535 8.22 -14.33 -31.54
C ASN A 535 7.67 -15.67 -31.07
#